data_AF-A0A399ZNH4-F1
#
_entry.id   AF-A0A399ZNH4-F1
#
_cell.length_a   1.000
_cell.length_b   1.000
_cell.length_c   1.000
_cell.angle_alpha   90.00
_cell.angle_beta   90.00
_cell.angle_gamma   90.00
#
_symmetry.space_group_name_H-M   'P 1'
#
loop_
_entity.id
_entity.type
_entity.pdbx_description
1 polymer ?
#
loop_
_entity_poly.entity_id
_entity_poly.type
_entity_poly.pdbx_seq_one_letter_code
_entity_poly.pdbx_strand_id
1 'polypeptide(L)'
;MPLYQTPGVYFESSDIGRKGITGVRTDIAAFVGLAERGPLHLPWPVESWRQFQTLFGDFVSFGYLAYAVKAFFDNGGRRCYIVRVAAADARHASGDLVGMDGLPTLRIRANSPGRWGNKLQVRLTEAKSSATQTQGQPTGDGATSVVDSIVGFQVGTLVRLFQHNGSGTIEAYRAITSVDPVGRSFRWDAA
;
A
#
# COMPACT_ATOMS: atom_id res chain seq x y z
N MET A 1 48.93 -22.48 -23.56
CA MET A 1 50.09 -21.76 -24.12
C MET A 1 50.62 -22.60 -25.28
N PRO A 2 50.82 -22.03 -26.48
CA PRO A 2 51.33 -22.80 -27.60
C PRO A 2 52.78 -23.21 -27.33
N LEU A 3 53.13 -24.44 -27.70
CA LEU A 3 54.47 -24.99 -27.50
C LEU A 3 55.23 -24.94 -28.82
N TYR A 4 56.25 -24.08 -28.89
CA TYR A 4 57.08 -23.92 -30.08
C TYR A 4 58.27 -24.89 -30.01
N GLN A 5 58.41 -25.77 -31.00
CA GLN A 5 59.36 -26.90 -30.96
C GLN A 5 60.68 -26.65 -31.70
N THR A 6 60.88 -25.49 -32.32
CA THR A 6 62.12 -25.14 -33.01
C THR A 6 62.54 -23.69 -32.73
N PRO A 7 63.85 -23.40 -32.63
CA PRO A 7 64.34 -22.03 -32.44
C PRO A 7 63.96 -21.15 -33.64
N GLY A 8 63.25 -20.04 -33.43
CA GLY A 8 62.82 -19.13 -34.49
C GLY A 8 61.96 -17.98 -33.98
N VAL A 9 61.69 -17.00 -34.84
CA VAL A 9 60.75 -15.91 -34.55
C VAL A 9 59.36 -16.32 -35.04
N TYR A 10 58.40 -16.42 -34.11
CA TYR A 10 57.02 -16.78 -34.41
C TYR A 10 56.10 -15.57 -34.25
N PHE A 11 55.21 -15.38 -35.22
CA PHE A 11 54.18 -14.36 -35.14
C PHE A 11 52.92 -14.98 -34.53
N GLU A 12 52.53 -14.49 -33.36
CA GLU A 12 51.25 -14.84 -32.73
C GLU A 12 50.32 -13.63 -32.87
N SER A 13 49.31 -13.75 -33.73
CA SER A 13 48.25 -12.74 -33.79
C SER A 13 47.35 -12.94 -32.58
N SER A 14 47.54 -12.13 -31.55
CA SER A 14 46.47 -11.96 -30.57
C SER A 14 45.36 -11.17 -31.26
N ASP A 15 44.26 -11.85 -31.59
CA ASP A 15 43.05 -11.14 -31.97
C ASP A 15 42.48 -10.52 -30.69
N ILE A 16 43.03 -9.37 -30.30
CA ILE A 16 42.39 -8.47 -29.35
C ILE A 16 41.18 -7.92 -30.10
N GLY A 17 40.12 -8.74 -30.19
CA GLY A 17 38.86 -8.33 -30.76
C GLY A 17 38.53 -6.99 -30.11
N ARG A 18 38.61 -5.90 -30.88
CA ARG A 18 38.42 -4.55 -30.35
C ARG A 18 37.08 -4.58 -29.67
N LYS A 19 37.06 -4.51 -28.33
CA LYS A 19 35.81 -4.46 -27.58
C LYS A 19 35.08 -3.23 -28.12
N GLY A 20 34.08 -3.47 -28.96
CA GLY A 20 33.37 -2.40 -29.64
C GLY A 20 32.93 -1.39 -28.58
N ILE A 21 33.09 -0.11 -28.88
CA ILE A 21 32.62 0.93 -27.97
C ILE A 21 31.09 0.83 -27.97
N THR A 22 30.54 0.15 -26.97
CA THR A 22 29.09 0.12 -26.76
C THR A 22 28.66 1.54 -26.43
N GLY A 23 27.77 2.11 -27.23
CA GLY A 23 27.20 3.43 -26.94
C GLY A 23 26.57 3.43 -25.55
N VAL A 24 27.13 4.22 -24.64
CA VAL A 24 26.52 4.46 -23.33
C VAL A 24 25.45 5.52 -23.53
N ARG A 25 24.26 5.30 -22.94
CA ARG A 25 23.21 6.32 -22.90
C ARG A 25 23.68 7.52 -22.09
N THR A 26 24.08 8.58 -22.77
CA THR A 26 24.43 9.88 -22.18
C THR A 26 23.21 10.80 -22.04
N ASP A 27 22.02 10.34 -22.42
CA ASP A 27 20.77 11.09 -22.41
C ASP A 27 19.99 11.01 -21.08
N ILE A 28 20.47 10.20 -20.12
CA ILE A 28 19.78 10.00 -18.84
C ILE A 28 20.18 11.08 -17.84
N ALA A 29 19.31 12.07 -17.67
CA ALA A 29 19.49 13.14 -16.71
C ALA A 29 19.17 12.70 -15.26
N ALA A 30 19.75 13.40 -14.28
CA ALA A 30 19.36 13.29 -12.88
C ALA A 30 18.90 14.66 -12.36
N PHE A 31 17.76 14.70 -11.68
CA PHE A 31 17.19 15.90 -11.08
C PHE A 31 17.09 15.73 -9.57
N VAL A 32 17.53 16.74 -8.84
CA VAL A 32 17.49 16.79 -7.37
C VAL A 32 16.68 18.01 -6.96
N GLY A 33 15.71 17.84 -6.06
CA GLY A 33 14.93 18.99 -5.59
C GLY A 33 13.74 18.64 -4.72
N LEU A 34 12.91 19.67 -4.46
CA LEU A 34 11.72 19.56 -3.62
C LEU A 34 10.54 19.02 -4.42
N ALA A 35 9.81 18.06 -3.84
CA ALA A 35 8.56 17.52 -4.38
C ALA A 35 7.51 17.34 -3.28
N GLU A 36 6.24 17.33 -3.66
CA GLU A 36 5.09 17.22 -2.74
C GLU A 36 5.09 15.88 -1.98
N ARG A 37 5.40 14.78 -2.67
CA ARG A 37 5.35 13.41 -2.15
C ARG A 37 6.38 12.50 -2.80
N GLY A 38 6.38 11.22 -2.45
CA GLY A 38 7.23 10.19 -3.05
C GLY A 38 8.49 9.84 -2.24
N PRO A 39 9.31 8.89 -2.75
CA PRO A 39 10.50 8.40 -2.07
C PRO A 39 11.46 9.54 -1.73
N LEU A 40 11.97 9.57 -0.49
CA LEU A 40 12.83 10.64 0.01
C LEU A 40 14.31 10.18 0.03
N HIS A 41 15.22 11.01 -0.47
CA HIS A 41 16.67 10.76 -0.54
C HIS A 41 17.09 9.50 -1.33
N LEU A 42 16.19 8.95 -2.16
CA LEU A 42 16.45 7.78 -2.99
C LEU A 42 16.30 8.16 -4.47
N PRO A 43 17.26 7.79 -5.33
CA PRO A 43 17.14 8.00 -6.76
C PRO A 43 16.07 7.06 -7.33
N TRP A 44 15.04 7.64 -7.94
CA TRP A 44 13.95 6.89 -8.55
C TRP A 44 13.90 7.12 -10.06
N PRO A 45 13.87 6.07 -10.90
CA PRO A 45 13.78 6.21 -12.34
C PRO A 45 12.38 6.67 -12.75
N VAL A 46 12.32 7.63 -13.67
CA VAL A 46 11.09 8.16 -14.26
C VAL A 46 11.25 8.25 -15.77
N GLU A 47 10.26 7.76 -16.51
CA GLU A 47 10.27 7.65 -17.97
C GLU A 47 9.24 8.56 -18.64
N SER A 48 8.36 9.20 -17.87
CA SER A 48 7.42 10.20 -18.41
C SER A 48 7.02 11.24 -17.37
N TRP A 49 6.54 12.38 -17.86
CA TRP A 49 5.94 13.43 -17.01
C TRP A 49 4.75 12.90 -16.18
N ARG A 50 3.88 12.06 -16.77
CA ARG A 50 2.75 11.47 -16.05
C ARG A 50 3.22 10.61 -14.88
N GLN A 51 4.27 9.81 -15.09
CA GLN A 51 4.85 9.00 -14.03
C GLN A 51 5.47 9.87 -12.93
N PHE A 52 6.12 10.98 -13.29
CA PHE A 52 6.56 11.98 -12.30
C PHE A 52 5.39 12.46 -11.44
N GLN A 53 4.28 12.89 -12.06
CA GLN A 53 3.12 13.38 -11.33
C GLN A 53 2.50 12.33 -10.39
N THR A 54 2.45 11.06 -10.84
CA THR A 54 1.94 9.95 -10.03
C THR A 54 2.82 9.61 -8.84
N LEU A 55 4.13 9.83 -8.90
CA LEU A 55 5.06 9.48 -7.82
C LEU A 55 5.39 10.67 -6.91
N PHE A 56 5.67 11.82 -7.49
CA PHE A 56 6.23 12.99 -6.81
C PHE A 56 5.22 14.13 -6.58
N GLY A 57 4.04 14.05 -7.22
CA GLY A 57 3.01 15.08 -7.16
C GLY A 57 3.18 16.13 -8.25
N ASP A 58 2.54 17.28 -8.07
CA ASP A 58 2.50 18.33 -9.09
C ASP A 58 3.45 19.50 -8.76
N PHE A 59 3.30 20.62 -9.46
CA PHE A 59 4.04 21.85 -9.20
C PHE A 59 3.90 22.30 -7.74
N VAL A 60 5.04 22.58 -7.11
CA VAL A 60 5.13 23.16 -5.77
C VAL A 60 5.54 24.62 -5.87
N SER A 61 4.92 25.51 -5.09
CA SER A 61 5.19 26.96 -5.16
C SER A 61 6.61 27.34 -4.73
N PHE A 62 7.25 26.50 -3.93
CA PHE A 62 8.58 26.74 -3.36
C PHE A 62 9.67 25.84 -3.98
N GLY A 63 9.45 25.27 -5.17
CA GLY A 63 10.42 24.39 -5.81
C GLY A 63 10.30 24.31 -7.33
N TYR A 64 11.46 24.19 -7.99
CA TYR A 64 11.55 24.16 -9.46
C TYR A 64 11.67 22.75 -10.06
N LEU A 65 11.71 21.71 -9.23
CA LEU A 65 11.93 20.33 -9.68
C LEU A 65 10.89 19.88 -10.72
N ALA A 66 9.61 20.09 -10.42
CA ALA A 66 8.52 19.74 -11.33
C ALA A 66 8.63 20.46 -12.68
N TYR A 67 8.99 21.75 -12.68
CA TYR A 67 9.18 22.53 -13.91
C TYR A 67 10.35 22.02 -14.74
N ALA A 68 11.50 21.74 -14.11
CA ALA A 68 12.68 21.23 -14.81
C ALA A 68 12.43 19.84 -15.41
N VAL A 69 11.77 18.95 -14.67
CA VAL A 69 11.44 17.60 -15.15
C VAL A 69 10.43 17.65 -16.29
N LYS A 70 9.42 18.51 -16.19
CA LYS A 70 8.48 18.73 -17.28
C LYS A 70 9.20 19.22 -18.54
N ALA A 71 10.02 20.27 -18.41
CA ALA A 71 10.80 20.80 -19.53
C ALA A 71 11.69 19.73 -20.15
N PHE A 72 12.33 18.85 -19.36
CA PHE A 72 13.13 17.74 -19.88
C PHE A 72 12.31 16.79 -20.76
N PHE A 73 11.13 16.37 -20.31
CA PHE A 73 10.25 15.50 -21.09
C PHE A 73 9.67 16.22 -22.32
N ASP A 74 9.31 17.49 -22.20
CA ASP A 74 8.82 18.32 -23.32
C ASP A 74 9.91 18.53 -24.40
N ASN A 75 11.19 18.53 -24.02
CA ASN A 75 12.33 18.58 -24.95
C ASN A 75 12.75 17.20 -25.51
N GLY A 76 11.95 16.15 -25.31
CA GLY A 76 12.21 14.82 -25.87
C GLY A 76 13.09 13.92 -25.00
N GLY A 77 13.33 14.29 -23.74
CA GLY A 77 13.95 13.40 -22.75
C GLY A 77 13.11 12.13 -22.55
N ARG A 78 13.75 10.96 -22.48
CA ARG A 78 13.04 9.67 -22.38
C ARG A 78 13.11 9.01 -21.01
N ARG A 79 14.15 9.33 -20.24
CA ARG A 79 14.37 8.75 -18.91
C ARG A 79 15.24 9.68 -18.09
N CYS A 80 14.84 9.88 -16.84
CA CYS A 80 15.64 10.58 -15.85
C CYS A 80 15.56 9.88 -14.49
N TYR A 81 16.46 10.25 -13.59
CA TYR A 81 16.37 9.88 -12.18
C TYR A 81 15.97 11.10 -11.35
N ILE A 82 15.06 10.90 -10.42
CA ILE A 82 14.60 11.94 -9.51
C ILE A 82 15.07 11.60 -8.11
N VAL A 83 15.74 12.55 -7.45
CA VAL A 83 16.06 12.50 -6.03
C VAL A 83 15.28 13.61 -5.35
N ARG A 84 14.22 13.23 -4.63
CA ARG A 84 13.50 14.17 -3.78
C ARG A 84 14.32 14.44 -2.52
N VAL A 85 14.48 15.72 -2.19
CA VAL A 85 15.06 16.16 -0.92
C VAL A 85 14.00 16.87 -0.08
N ALA A 86 14.18 16.84 1.23
CA ALA A 86 13.35 17.55 2.20
C ALA A 86 14.21 17.84 3.45
N ALA A 87 13.68 18.65 4.36
CA ALA A 87 14.28 18.86 5.66
C ALA A 87 14.32 17.54 6.47
N ALA A 88 15.29 17.44 7.39
CA ALA A 88 15.50 16.24 8.21
C ALA A 88 14.29 15.89 9.10
N ASP A 89 13.44 16.86 9.40
CA ASP A 89 12.23 16.72 10.20
C ASP A 89 10.99 16.35 9.36
N ALA A 90 11.13 16.04 8.07
CA ALA A 90 10.01 15.66 7.22
C ALA A 90 9.29 14.42 7.77
N ARG A 91 8.02 14.59 8.17
CA ARG A 91 7.20 13.52 8.77
C ARG A 91 6.16 12.96 7.81
N HIS A 92 5.77 11.72 8.07
CA HIS A 92 4.61 11.12 7.45
C HIS A 92 3.37 11.59 8.21
N ALA A 93 2.31 11.95 7.47
CA ALA A 93 1.01 12.10 8.10
C ALA A 93 0.54 10.73 8.59
N SER A 94 -0.05 10.68 9.78
CA SER A 94 -0.62 9.47 10.35
C SER A 94 -1.86 9.79 11.17
N GLY A 95 -2.78 8.84 11.24
CA GLY A 95 -3.95 8.90 12.09
C GLY A 95 -4.24 7.52 12.65
N ASP A 96 -4.68 7.48 13.91
CA ASP A 96 -5.13 6.27 14.55
C ASP A 96 -6.65 6.18 14.40
N LEU A 97 -7.13 5.06 13.87
CA LEU A 97 -8.53 4.73 13.84
C LEU A 97 -8.88 4.01 15.13
N VAL A 98 -9.96 4.50 15.73
CA VAL A 98 -10.44 4.02 17.02
C VAL A 98 -11.50 2.95 16.79
N GLY A 99 -11.37 1.84 17.52
CA GLY A 99 -12.33 0.74 17.53
C GLY A 99 -13.63 1.12 18.26
N MET A 100 -14.57 0.18 18.29
CA MET A 100 -15.83 0.37 19.04
C MET A 100 -15.62 0.46 20.55
N ASP A 101 -14.50 -0.07 21.05
CA ASP A 101 -14.04 -0.01 22.44
C ASP A 101 -13.43 1.35 22.82
N GLY A 102 -13.31 2.29 21.88
CA GLY A 102 -12.69 3.58 22.11
C GLY A 102 -11.16 3.54 22.13
N LEU A 103 -10.54 2.40 21.80
CA LEU A 103 -9.09 2.23 21.78
C LEU A 103 -8.52 2.35 20.35
N PRO A 104 -7.29 2.85 20.18
CA PRO A 104 -6.64 2.91 18.88
C PRO A 104 -6.36 1.48 18.37
N THR A 105 -7.08 1.06 17.33
CA THR A 105 -7.00 -0.29 16.77
C THR A 105 -6.13 -0.35 15.52
N LEU A 106 -6.24 0.63 14.63
CA LEU A 106 -5.53 0.65 13.35
C LEU A 106 -4.81 1.97 13.14
N ARG A 107 -3.48 1.92 13.06
CA ARG A 107 -2.66 3.07 12.67
C ARG A 107 -2.55 3.15 11.16
N ILE A 108 -2.97 4.27 10.59
CA ILE A 108 -2.78 4.59 9.18
C ILE A 108 -1.67 5.61 9.04
N ARG A 109 -0.81 5.40 8.04
CA ARG A 109 0.30 6.29 7.72
C ARG A 109 0.34 6.54 6.21
N ALA A 110 0.54 7.79 5.82
CA ALA A 110 0.80 8.15 4.43
C ALA A 110 2.03 7.39 3.91
N ASN A 111 2.08 7.06 2.62
CA ASN A 111 3.17 6.25 2.06
C ASN A 111 4.53 6.98 1.96
N SER A 112 4.55 8.30 2.19
CA SER A 112 5.76 9.13 2.11
C SER A 112 5.62 10.39 2.96
N PRO A 113 6.73 10.97 3.45
CA PRO A 113 6.71 12.23 4.17
C PRO A 113 6.18 13.38 3.32
N GLY A 114 5.54 14.36 3.97
CA GLY A 114 5.15 15.62 3.35
C GLY A 114 3.71 16.06 3.67
N ARG A 115 3.44 17.34 3.44
CA ARG A 115 2.14 17.98 3.74
C ARG A 115 0.97 17.40 2.94
N TRP A 116 1.24 16.75 1.81
CA TRP A 116 0.23 16.06 1.00
C TRP A 116 -0.58 15.05 1.80
N GLY A 117 0.07 14.36 2.75
CA GLY A 117 -0.57 13.36 3.59
C GLY A 117 -1.65 13.94 4.50
N ASN A 118 -1.57 15.23 4.84
CA ASN A 118 -2.57 15.91 5.67
C ASN A 118 -3.90 16.14 4.93
N LYS A 119 -3.92 15.98 3.61
CA LYS A 119 -5.13 16.04 2.78
C LYS A 119 -5.83 14.69 2.66
N LEU A 120 -5.20 13.60 3.12
CA LEU A 120 -5.79 12.27 3.07
C LEU A 120 -6.92 12.17 4.09
N GLN A 121 -8.07 11.68 3.63
CA GLN A 121 -9.20 11.36 4.48
C GLN A 121 -9.47 9.86 4.37
N VAL A 122 -9.59 9.20 5.52
CA VAL A 122 -9.97 7.81 5.60
C VAL A 122 -11.31 7.74 6.30
N ARG A 123 -12.27 7.07 5.66
CA ARG A 123 -13.59 6.81 6.23
C ARG A 123 -13.77 5.32 6.36
N LEU A 124 -14.12 4.89 7.57
CA LEU A 124 -14.60 3.54 7.82
C LEU A 124 -16.12 3.56 7.78
N THR A 125 -16.67 2.59 7.06
CA THR A 125 -18.11 2.36 7.00
C THR A 125 -18.34 0.89 7.28
N GLU A 126 -19.26 0.59 8.18
CA GLU A 126 -19.73 -0.77 8.39
C GLU A 126 -20.47 -1.26 7.15
N ALA A 127 -20.14 -2.47 6.70
CA ALA A 127 -20.88 -3.16 5.66
C ALA A 127 -21.77 -4.21 6.31
N LYS A 128 -23.09 -4.04 6.17
CA LYS A 128 -24.08 -5.05 6.60
C LYS A 128 -24.31 -6.01 5.42
N SER A 129 -23.49 -7.05 5.33
CA SER A 129 -23.55 -8.02 4.24
C SER A 129 -24.73 -8.99 4.35
N SER A 130 -25.16 -9.33 5.58
CA SER A 130 -26.23 -10.29 5.84
C SER A 130 -26.90 -10.03 7.19
N ALA A 131 -28.16 -10.42 7.30
CA ALA A 131 -28.95 -10.35 8.52
C ALA A 131 -29.82 -11.61 8.64
N THR A 132 -30.01 -12.10 9.85
CA THR A 132 -30.89 -13.23 10.16
C THR A 132 -31.55 -13.00 11.52
N GLN A 133 -32.66 -13.66 11.78
CA GLN A 133 -33.36 -13.63 13.05
C GLN A 133 -33.07 -14.93 13.83
N THR A 134 -33.07 -14.82 15.17
CA THR A 134 -32.93 -15.99 16.06
C THR A 134 -34.27 -16.69 16.24
N GLN A 135 -34.26 -18.02 16.19
CA GLN A 135 -35.43 -18.86 16.48
C GLN A 135 -35.57 -19.06 17.99
N GLY A 136 -36.01 -18.00 18.68
CA GLY A 136 -36.18 -17.99 20.13
C GLY A 136 -34.98 -17.44 20.89
N GLN A 137 -35.05 -17.55 22.22
CA GLN A 137 -34.03 -17.06 23.13
C GLN A 137 -32.83 -18.03 23.16
N PRO A 138 -31.58 -17.52 23.22
CA PRO A 138 -30.39 -18.36 23.37
C PRO A 138 -30.55 -19.33 24.54
N THR A 139 -30.30 -20.62 24.32
CA THR A 139 -30.46 -21.66 25.35
C THR A 139 -29.13 -21.91 26.07
N GLY A 140 -29.15 -22.18 27.38
CA GLY A 140 -27.95 -22.47 28.19
C GLY A 140 -27.11 -21.22 28.47
N ASP A 141 -25.80 -21.28 28.22
CA ASP A 141 -24.82 -20.22 28.54
C ASP A 141 -24.98 -18.92 27.70
N GLY A 142 -26.04 -18.82 26.90
CA GLY A 142 -26.29 -17.67 26.02
C GLY A 142 -25.32 -17.54 24.84
N ALA A 143 -24.38 -18.48 24.70
CA ALA A 143 -23.32 -18.44 23.69
C ALA A 143 -23.71 -19.08 22.34
N THR A 144 -24.87 -19.74 22.25
CA THR A 144 -25.36 -20.42 21.05
C THR A 144 -26.78 -19.98 20.71
N SER A 145 -27.05 -19.70 19.44
CA SER A 145 -28.41 -19.43 18.95
C SER A 145 -28.68 -20.10 17.62
N VAL A 146 -29.90 -20.63 17.49
CA VAL A 146 -30.44 -21.12 16.22
C VAL A 146 -30.99 -19.92 15.44
N VAL A 147 -30.74 -19.88 14.13
CA VAL A 147 -31.12 -18.77 13.26
C VAL A 147 -31.87 -19.26 12.02
N ASP A 148 -32.66 -18.38 11.41
CA ASP A 148 -33.40 -18.70 10.19
C ASP A 148 -32.49 -19.03 8.99
N SER A 149 -31.38 -18.29 8.86
CA SER A 149 -30.40 -18.47 7.81
C SER A 149 -28.98 -18.25 8.31
N ILE A 150 -28.07 -19.11 7.86
CA ILE A 150 -26.63 -18.97 8.08
C ILE A 150 -25.88 -18.43 6.86
N VAL A 151 -26.60 -18.19 5.75
CA VAL A 151 -26.00 -17.74 4.50
C VAL A 151 -25.38 -16.35 4.69
N GLY A 152 -24.12 -16.21 4.29
CA GLY A 152 -23.37 -14.96 4.42
C GLY A 152 -22.67 -14.76 5.76
N PHE A 153 -22.76 -15.73 6.67
CA PHE A 153 -22.05 -15.72 7.95
C PHE A 153 -20.90 -16.74 7.95
N GLN A 154 -19.71 -16.30 8.36
CA GLN A 154 -18.52 -17.14 8.47
C GLN A 154 -17.91 -17.03 9.87
N VAL A 155 -17.17 -18.05 10.30
CA VAL A 155 -16.37 -17.99 11.53
C VAL A 155 -15.41 -16.79 11.46
N GLY A 156 -15.32 -16.03 12.56
CA GLY A 156 -14.57 -14.78 12.67
C GLY A 156 -15.34 -13.53 12.24
N THR A 157 -16.56 -13.66 11.72
CA THR A 157 -17.40 -12.51 11.36
C THR A 157 -17.92 -11.83 12.63
N LEU A 158 -17.73 -10.51 12.73
CA LEU A 158 -18.33 -9.68 13.77
C LEU A 158 -19.79 -9.41 13.41
N VAL A 159 -20.71 -9.83 14.27
CA VAL A 159 -22.15 -9.62 14.11
C VAL A 159 -22.66 -8.64 15.17
N ARG A 160 -23.60 -7.79 14.75
CA ARG A 160 -24.37 -6.92 15.65
C ARG A 160 -25.65 -7.66 16.03
N LEU A 161 -25.76 -8.05 17.28
CA LEU A 161 -26.99 -8.54 17.90
C LEU A 161 -27.79 -7.33 18.38
N PHE A 162 -29.09 -7.32 18.09
CA PHE A 162 -29.98 -6.30 18.61
C PHE A 162 -31.33 -6.89 18.95
N GLN A 163 -31.92 -6.44 20.06
CA GLN A 163 -33.26 -6.80 20.48
C GLN A 163 -34.01 -5.53 20.86
N HIS A 164 -35.21 -5.36 20.30
CA HIS A 164 -36.09 -4.27 20.67
C HIS A 164 -37.03 -4.73 21.79
N ASN A 165 -36.87 -4.18 22.98
CA ASN A 165 -37.83 -4.30 24.06
C ASN A 165 -38.56 -2.97 24.15
N GLY A 166 -39.86 -2.91 24.45
CA GLY A 166 -40.69 -1.68 24.31
C GLY A 166 -40.20 -0.39 25.00
N SER A 167 -39.11 -0.42 25.76
CA SER A 167 -38.41 0.72 26.37
C SER A 167 -37.03 1.05 25.77
N GLY A 168 -36.54 0.34 24.74
CA GLY A 168 -35.26 0.58 24.09
C GLY A 168 -34.71 -0.59 23.24
N THR A 169 -33.66 -0.32 22.46
CA THR A 169 -32.92 -1.37 21.73
C THR A 169 -31.68 -1.76 22.53
N ILE A 170 -31.58 -3.03 22.90
CA ILE A 170 -30.36 -3.61 23.47
C ILE A 170 -29.50 -4.07 22.31
N GLU A 171 -28.24 -3.64 22.27
CA GLU A 171 -27.30 -3.98 21.21
C GLU A 171 -26.00 -4.56 21.78
N ALA A 172 -25.47 -5.56 21.10
CA ALA A 172 -24.19 -6.17 21.44
C ALA A 172 -23.45 -6.58 20.16
N TYR A 173 -22.12 -6.51 20.18
CA TYR A 173 -21.27 -7.03 19.11
C TYR A 173 -20.63 -8.34 19.56
N ARG A 174 -20.67 -9.35 18.72
CA ARG A 174 -20.14 -10.69 18.99
C ARG A 174 -19.45 -11.25 17.77
N ALA A 175 -18.37 -12.00 17.96
CA ALA A 175 -17.68 -12.70 16.90
C ALA A 175 -18.19 -14.14 16.81
N ILE A 176 -18.52 -14.60 15.59
CA ILE A 176 -18.92 -16.00 15.38
C ILE A 176 -17.68 -16.90 15.58
N THR A 177 -17.75 -17.82 16.54
CA THR A 177 -16.70 -18.80 16.84
C THR A 177 -16.93 -20.13 16.13
N SER A 178 -18.17 -20.51 15.88
CA SER A 178 -18.50 -21.68 15.05
C SER A 178 -19.86 -21.52 14.35
N VAL A 179 -20.01 -22.16 13.19
CA VAL A 179 -21.26 -22.25 12.43
C VAL A 179 -21.61 -23.72 12.23
N ASP A 180 -22.78 -24.15 12.69
CA ASP A 180 -23.32 -25.48 12.43
C ASP A 180 -24.33 -25.41 11.27
N PRO A 181 -24.00 -25.97 10.09
CA PRO A 181 -24.88 -25.94 8.93
C PRO A 181 -26.08 -26.87 9.03
N VAL A 182 -26.00 -27.93 9.84
CA VAL A 182 -27.09 -28.91 9.97
C VAL A 182 -28.15 -28.38 10.92
N GLY A 183 -27.74 -27.88 12.09
CA GLY A 183 -28.62 -27.29 13.09
C GLY A 183 -28.98 -25.83 12.85
N ARG A 184 -28.43 -25.17 11.82
CA ARG A 184 -28.56 -23.72 11.55
C ARG A 184 -28.27 -22.87 12.78
N SER A 185 -27.18 -23.17 13.48
CA SER A 185 -26.82 -22.49 14.71
C SER A 185 -25.48 -21.80 14.63
N PHE A 186 -25.39 -20.67 15.33
CA PHE A 186 -24.13 -19.97 15.58
C PHE A 186 -23.72 -20.16 17.02
N ARG A 187 -22.42 -20.31 17.22
CA ARG A 187 -21.78 -20.05 18.51
C ARG A 187 -21.01 -18.75 18.40
N TRP A 188 -21.10 -17.91 19.41
CA TRP A 188 -20.34 -16.67 19.52
C TRP A 188 -19.40 -16.69 20.72
N ASP A 189 -18.51 -15.71 20.77
CA ASP A 189 -17.62 -15.47 21.91
C ASP A 189 -18.39 -15.16 23.19
N ALA A 190 -17.80 -15.57 24.32
CA ALA A 190 -18.30 -15.19 25.64
C ALA A 190 -18.05 -13.68 25.85
N ALA A 191 -19.00 -13.02 26.52
CA ALA A 191 -18.94 -11.60 26.84
C ALA A 191 -17.74 -11.25 27.74
#